data_AF-E3RWZ9-F1
#
_entry.id   AF-E3RWZ9-F1
#
_cell.length_a   1.000
_cell.length_b   1.000
_cell.length_c   1.000
_cell.angle_alpha   90.00
_cell.angle_beta   90.00
_cell.angle_gamma   90.00
#
_symmetry.space_group_name_H-M   'P 1'
#
loop_
_entity.id
_entity.type
_entity.pdbx_description
1 polymer ?
#
loop_
_entity_poly.entity_id
_entity_poly.type
_entity_poly.pdbx_seq_one_letter_code
_entity_poly.pdbx_strand_id
1 'polypeptide(L)'
;MNHNFCNESMDSSVDPGFSHEVPQIDPNLEFMYASATANDMHADPALQHHLPAGHDVFMHDAPSQVSYYNNFEGMVTPDSIAPQLEHQHQAPIVDNSETFGTDADADGEDDDTEAVYPEHNYQAPVVDNENTVGTDADAEGEDDDLEVLKSSEHWKTLLNFDIPDHTQTHLNNTPQLQALYDTYLDNYHPQSQTNTFTRMQYAKAFIFALLTHYYPASQGYTIAPTSLGPVAANGMSFILAAPDNSDIYTEPPPYKPKAPKKSKSKSKKKRTPTQAELQAERKRVEREAKAYRIIHDVTWLSTLNYDTIPPENLAAFVVYRKTQVTDTATAKPSSKVAYEYQPYTYSAIMIPRWDTLPTYSTTNSLHRSDLLVDAMCRGGNIKDGYAVLLYGPLLELYNFDAGAECVYREDGDGGDERFQDMEPKMEVVETGEGKLAFDVRETGLGAVHEAFSVVGEREARYRGV
;
A
#
# COMPACT_ATOMS: atom_id res chain seq x y z
N MET A 1 67.57 -23.82 6.47
CA MET A 1 67.12 -23.10 7.67
C MET A 1 65.96 -23.90 8.25
N ASN A 2 65.88 -24.05 9.57
CA ASN A 2 64.90 -24.90 10.23
C ASN A 2 63.74 -24.07 10.75
N HIS A 3 62.53 -24.64 10.77
CA HIS A 3 61.57 -24.70 11.90
C HIS A 3 60.31 -25.42 11.34
N ASN A 4 59.87 -26.62 11.72
CA ASN A 4 59.75 -27.41 12.96
C ASN A 4 58.44 -27.18 13.77
N PHE A 5 57.65 -28.26 13.86
CA PHE A 5 56.67 -28.61 14.91
C PHE A 5 55.43 -27.67 15.09
N CYS A 6 54.27 -28.12 15.58
CA CYS A 6 53.83 -29.44 16.09
C CYS A 6 52.44 -29.82 15.50
N ASN A 7 52.17 -31.13 15.35
CA ASN A 7 50.82 -31.69 15.46
C ASN A 7 50.80 -32.50 16.76
N GLU A 8 49.89 -32.19 17.68
CA GLU A 8 49.70 -33.01 18.88
C GLU A 8 48.60 -34.05 18.64
N SER A 9 48.98 -35.33 18.78
CA SER A 9 48.04 -36.45 18.80
C SER A 9 47.68 -36.75 20.26
N MET A 10 46.39 -36.68 20.58
CA MET A 10 45.85 -37.09 21.87
C MET A 10 45.18 -38.45 21.73
N ASP A 11 45.97 -39.52 21.88
CA ASP A 11 45.44 -40.85 22.16
C ASP A 11 44.75 -40.87 23.53
N SER A 12 43.49 -41.28 23.60
CA SER A 12 42.77 -41.53 24.86
C SER A 12 42.15 -42.93 24.86
N SER A 13 42.91 -43.90 25.38
CA SER A 13 42.45 -45.27 25.58
C SER A 13 41.49 -45.38 26.77
N VAL A 14 40.28 -45.88 26.53
CA VAL A 14 39.31 -46.28 27.57
C VAL A 14 38.70 -47.64 27.20
N ASP A 15 38.41 -48.46 28.21
CA ASP A 15 38.15 -49.90 28.07
C ASP A 15 36.85 -50.28 27.31
N PRO A 16 36.84 -51.45 26.63
CA PRO A 16 35.64 -52.03 26.03
C PRO A 16 34.83 -52.83 27.07
N GLY A 17 33.58 -52.43 27.38
CA GLY A 17 32.90 -53.09 28.51
C GLY A 17 31.41 -52.87 28.78
N PHE A 18 30.56 -52.44 27.83
CA PHE A 18 29.11 -52.53 28.01
C PHE A 18 28.36 -53.01 26.76
N SER A 19 27.67 -54.14 26.91
CA SER A 19 26.73 -54.68 25.92
C SER A 19 25.36 -54.05 26.11
N HIS A 20 24.95 -53.18 25.19
CA HIS A 20 23.56 -52.74 25.11
C HIS A 20 22.73 -53.73 24.30
N GLU A 21 21.72 -54.31 24.94
CA GLU A 21 20.71 -55.14 24.29
C GLU A 21 19.81 -54.28 23.39
N VAL A 22 19.53 -54.77 22.18
CA VAL A 22 18.56 -54.14 21.27
C VAL A 22 17.16 -54.56 21.70
N PRO A 23 16.23 -53.64 21.98
CA PRO A 23 14.84 -53.99 22.25
C PRO A 23 14.22 -54.68 21.04
N GLN A 24 13.75 -55.92 21.21
CA GLN A 24 12.93 -56.57 20.19
C GLN A 24 11.55 -55.92 20.17
N ILE A 25 11.15 -55.40 19.02
CA ILE A 25 9.80 -54.89 18.78
C ILE A 25 8.87 -56.09 18.54
N ASP A 26 7.73 -56.11 19.22
CA ASP A 26 6.74 -57.19 19.10
C ASP A 26 6.03 -57.15 17.73
N PRO A 27 6.11 -58.21 16.90
CA PRO A 27 5.48 -58.26 15.59
C PRO A 27 3.94 -58.38 15.63
N ASN A 28 3.29 -58.47 16.80
CA ASN A 28 1.83 -58.63 16.90
C ASN A 28 1.05 -57.31 17.00
N LEU A 29 1.69 -56.14 16.94
CA LEU A 29 0.98 -54.85 17.04
C LEU A 29 0.22 -54.42 15.76
N GLU A 30 0.37 -55.17 14.66
CA GLU A 30 -0.13 -54.80 13.33
C GLU A 30 -1.63 -55.13 13.09
N PHE A 31 -2.37 -55.57 14.11
CA PHE A 31 -3.72 -56.16 13.95
C PHE A 31 -4.85 -55.56 14.82
N MET A 32 -4.76 -54.27 15.22
CA MET A 32 -5.80 -53.60 16.03
C MET A 32 -6.51 -52.40 15.40
N TYR A 33 -6.37 -52.14 14.09
CA TYR A 33 -7.21 -51.16 13.37
C TYR A 33 -7.79 -51.72 12.06
N ALA A 34 -8.75 -52.63 12.19
CA ALA A 34 -9.65 -53.05 11.12
C ALA A 34 -11.05 -53.32 11.68
N SER A 35 -12.09 -53.09 10.86
CA SER A 35 -13.52 -53.35 11.13
C SER A 35 -14.27 -52.33 12.00
N ALA A 36 -14.68 -51.20 11.40
CA ALA A 36 -15.75 -50.33 11.93
C ALA A 36 -16.52 -49.57 10.82
N THR A 37 -16.83 -50.23 9.69
CA THR A 37 -17.50 -49.62 8.53
C THR A 37 -18.78 -50.36 8.12
N ALA A 38 -19.91 -50.04 8.77
CA ALA A 38 -21.26 -50.32 8.27
C ALA A 38 -22.32 -49.50 9.04
N ASN A 39 -23.07 -48.64 8.32
CA ASN A 39 -24.23 -47.85 8.78
C ASN A 39 -23.88 -46.80 9.87
N ASP A 40 -24.31 -45.54 9.80
CA ASP A 40 -25.66 -45.07 9.44
C ASP A 40 -25.68 -43.84 8.50
N MET A 41 -26.87 -43.30 8.23
CA MET A 41 -27.13 -42.23 7.25
C MET A 41 -27.16 -40.80 7.84
N HIS A 42 -26.74 -39.83 7.03
CA HIS A 42 -27.06 -38.39 7.09
C HIS A 42 -27.02 -37.68 8.47
N ALA A 43 -25.83 -37.17 8.84
CA ALA A 43 -25.68 -36.00 9.70
C ALA A 43 -24.49 -35.15 9.23
N ASP A 44 -24.56 -33.83 9.39
CA ASP A 44 -23.48 -32.88 9.07
C ASP A 44 -22.54 -32.72 10.29
N PRO A 45 -21.23 -33.02 10.17
CA PRO A 45 -20.29 -32.98 11.29
C PRO A 45 -19.56 -31.64 11.45
N ALA A 46 -19.88 -30.58 10.70
CA ALA A 46 -19.07 -29.35 10.66
C ALA A 46 -18.98 -28.55 11.98
N LEU A 47 -19.80 -28.84 13.00
CA LEU A 47 -19.87 -28.08 14.25
C LEU A 47 -20.02 -28.94 15.52
N GLN A 48 -18.96 -29.67 15.91
CA GLN A 48 -18.68 -30.01 17.31
C GLN A 48 -17.28 -30.64 17.51
N HIS A 49 -16.44 -30.04 18.38
CA HIS A 49 -15.97 -30.65 19.64
C HIS A 49 -14.91 -29.78 20.37
N HIS A 50 -15.11 -29.62 21.69
CA HIS A 50 -14.13 -29.32 22.75
C HIS A 50 -12.99 -28.30 22.52
N LEU A 51 -13.21 -27.07 23.02
CA LEU A 51 -12.13 -26.20 23.52
C LEU A 51 -11.93 -26.44 25.03
N PRO A 52 -10.68 -26.54 25.54
CA PRO A 52 -10.39 -26.45 26.96
C PRO A 52 -10.39 -24.97 27.42
N ALA A 53 -10.77 -24.71 28.68
CA ALA A 53 -10.75 -23.37 29.25
C ALA A 53 -9.33 -22.98 29.72
N GLY A 54 -8.88 -21.76 29.37
CA GLY A 54 -7.54 -21.27 29.72
C GLY A 54 -7.44 -19.73 29.72
N HIS A 55 -7.45 -19.16 30.92
CA HIS A 55 -7.02 -17.81 31.33
C HIS A 55 -7.15 -16.60 30.37
N ASP A 56 -8.04 -15.68 30.76
CA ASP A 56 -7.92 -14.26 30.42
C ASP A 56 -6.58 -13.68 30.91
N VAL A 57 -5.89 -12.94 30.04
CA VAL A 57 -4.82 -12.00 30.41
C VAL A 57 -5.22 -10.62 29.91
N PHE A 58 -5.56 -9.73 30.85
CA PHE A 58 -5.88 -8.33 30.54
C PHE A 58 -4.68 -7.63 29.89
N MET A 59 -4.87 -7.16 28.66
CA MET A 59 -4.02 -6.15 28.03
C MET A 59 -4.63 -4.76 28.24
N HIS A 60 -3.79 -3.74 28.41
CA HIS A 60 -4.24 -2.35 28.52
C HIS A 60 -4.57 -1.75 27.16
N ASP A 61 -5.54 -0.83 27.14
CA ASP A 61 -5.95 -0.10 25.94
C ASP A 61 -4.78 0.64 25.29
N ALA A 62 -4.61 0.45 23.98
CA ALA A 62 -3.76 1.31 23.17
C ALA A 62 -4.49 2.65 22.95
N PRO A 63 -3.85 3.81 23.17
CA PRO A 63 -4.50 5.10 22.96
C PRO A 63 -4.82 5.33 21.48
N SER A 64 -6.00 5.87 21.19
CA SER A 64 -6.47 6.12 19.83
C SER A 64 -5.63 7.21 19.14
N GLN A 65 -4.93 6.83 18.06
CA GLN A 65 -4.02 7.71 17.30
C GLN A 65 -4.74 8.79 16.45
N VAL A 66 -6.04 9.02 16.67
CA VAL A 66 -6.90 9.91 15.87
C VAL A 66 -6.51 11.40 16.04
N SER A 67 -5.77 11.75 17.09
CA SER A 67 -5.42 13.14 17.43
C SER A 67 -4.43 13.82 16.48
N TYR A 68 -3.67 13.08 15.66
CA TYR A 68 -2.60 13.65 14.82
C TYR A 68 -3.04 14.09 13.41
N TYR A 69 -4.21 13.67 12.92
CA TYR A 69 -4.58 13.82 11.50
C TYR A 69 -5.39 15.09 11.16
N ASN A 70 -5.83 15.88 12.13
CA ASN A 70 -6.80 16.97 11.90
C ASN A 70 -6.20 18.37 11.61
N ASN A 71 -4.87 18.52 11.52
CA ASN A 71 -4.20 19.83 11.37
C ASN A 71 -3.54 20.03 9.99
N PHE A 72 -4.25 19.72 8.90
CA PHE A 72 -3.81 20.05 7.53
C PHE A 72 -4.89 20.80 6.74
N GLU A 73 -5.36 21.90 7.32
CA GLU A 73 -6.40 22.77 6.76
C GLU A 73 -5.80 23.83 5.82
N GLY A 74 -6.27 23.88 4.57
CA GLY A 74 -6.06 25.02 3.68
C GLY A 74 -4.89 24.95 2.69
N MET A 75 -5.00 24.12 1.64
CA MET A 75 -4.33 24.45 0.37
C MET A 75 -5.06 25.63 -0.30
N VAL A 76 -4.35 26.75 -0.50
CA VAL A 76 -4.91 27.97 -1.08
C VAL A 76 -4.93 27.87 -2.61
N THR A 77 -6.11 28.02 -3.22
CA THR A 77 -6.25 28.21 -4.68
C THR A 77 -5.85 29.64 -5.07
N PRO A 78 -4.92 29.84 -6.01
CA PRO A 78 -4.44 31.18 -6.35
C PRO A 78 -5.35 31.86 -7.38
N ASP A 79 -6.34 32.64 -6.93
CA ASP A 79 -7.10 33.51 -7.83
C ASP A 79 -7.65 34.78 -7.14
N SER A 80 -7.82 35.85 -7.93
CA SER A 80 -8.46 37.13 -7.55
C SER A 80 -7.94 37.90 -6.30
N ILE A 81 -6.83 38.64 -6.46
CA ILE A 81 -6.60 39.88 -5.68
C ILE A 81 -6.68 41.09 -6.62
N ALA A 82 -7.83 41.78 -6.60
CA ALA A 82 -8.01 43.11 -7.15
C ALA A 82 -8.26 44.10 -5.99
N PRO A 83 -7.48 45.20 -5.87
CA PRO A 83 -7.59 46.09 -4.72
C PRO A 83 -8.85 46.96 -4.81
N GLN A 84 -9.75 46.85 -3.83
CA GLN A 84 -10.77 47.88 -3.62
C GLN A 84 -10.14 49.12 -2.96
N LEU A 85 -10.48 50.30 -3.49
CA LEU A 85 -9.99 51.58 -2.99
C LEU A 85 -11.11 52.27 -2.20
N GLU A 86 -10.88 52.56 -0.92
CA GLU A 86 -11.88 53.26 -0.09
C GLU A 86 -12.11 54.70 -0.57
N HIS A 87 -13.35 55.17 -0.49
CA HIS A 87 -13.73 56.56 -0.73
C HIS A 87 -14.04 57.27 0.58
N GLN A 88 -13.35 58.39 0.85
CA GLN A 88 -13.85 59.45 1.73
C GLN A 88 -13.84 60.80 1.02
N HIS A 89 -14.84 61.62 1.33
CA HIS A 89 -15.13 62.87 0.60
C HIS A 89 -14.30 64.06 1.10
N GLN A 90 -13.83 64.88 0.15
CA GLN A 90 -13.97 66.34 0.24
C GLN A 90 -13.82 67.01 -1.15
N ALA A 91 -14.27 68.26 -1.24
CA ALA A 91 -14.44 69.05 -2.47
C ALA A 91 -14.45 70.56 -2.11
N PRO A 92 -14.53 71.51 -3.07
CA PRO A 92 -13.89 71.57 -4.39
C PRO A 92 -13.19 72.94 -4.64
N ILE A 93 -12.18 73.01 -5.54
CA ILE A 93 -11.76 74.27 -6.18
C ILE A 93 -11.48 74.05 -7.69
N VAL A 94 -11.86 75.06 -8.48
CA VAL A 94 -11.80 75.24 -9.95
C VAL A 94 -10.31 75.39 -10.41
N ASP A 95 -9.83 74.95 -11.58
CA ASP A 95 -10.09 75.52 -12.92
C ASP A 95 -9.44 74.72 -14.08
N ASN A 96 -9.85 75.02 -15.33
CA ASN A 96 -9.25 74.77 -16.68
C ASN A 96 -7.91 73.99 -16.82
N SER A 97 -7.61 73.17 -17.86
CA SER A 97 -8.23 72.71 -19.13
C SER A 97 -7.28 71.63 -19.74
N GLU A 98 -7.40 70.94 -20.89
CA GLU A 98 -8.19 70.96 -22.15
C GLU A 98 -8.46 69.48 -22.59
N THR A 99 -9.54 69.13 -23.31
CA THR A 99 -9.72 68.98 -24.79
C THR A 99 -8.93 67.84 -25.48
N PHE A 100 -9.59 67.17 -26.45
CA PHE A 100 -9.22 65.93 -27.18
C PHE A 100 -9.32 64.63 -26.35
N GLY A 101 -9.83 63.52 -26.89
CA GLY A 101 -10.51 63.33 -28.18
C GLY A 101 -11.11 61.92 -28.27
N THR A 102 -12.34 61.80 -28.78
CA THR A 102 -13.06 60.52 -28.89
C THR A 102 -12.85 59.88 -30.26
N ASP A 103 -12.31 58.67 -30.28
CA ASP A 103 -12.62 57.66 -31.29
C ASP A 103 -13.01 56.36 -30.56
N ALA A 104 -13.89 55.57 -31.16
CA ALA A 104 -14.55 54.44 -30.50
C ALA A 104 -14.44 53.18 -31.35
N ASP A 105 -13.64 52.22 -30.89
CA ASP A 105 -13.66 50.84 -31.38
C ASP A 105 -14.58 50.01 -30.48
N ALA A 106 -15.55 49.35 -31.10
CA ALA A 106 -16.53 48.51 -30.43
C ALA A 106 -16.24 47.04 -30.75
N ASP A 107 -15.33 46.43 -29.97
CA ASP A 107 -15.06 44.99 -30.05
C ASP A 107 -16.27 44.22 -29.49
N GLY A 108 -17.00 43.57 -30.40
CA GLY A 108 -18.09 42.65 -30.06
C GLY A 108 -17.56 41.23 -29.89
N GLU A 109 -17.47 40.77 -28.65
CA GLU A 109 -17.08 39.40 -28.30
C GLU A 109 -18.27 38.42 -28.42
N ASP A 110 -18.65 38.09 -29.67
CA ASP A 110 -19.54 36.95 -29.96
C ASP A 110 -18.68 35.65 -30.13
N ASP A 111 -18.34 34.95 -29.03
CA ASP A 111 -17.72 33.59 -29.07
C ASP A 111 -18.66 32.50 -28.49
N ASP A 112 -19.92 32.54 -28.92
CA ASP A 112 -20.87 31.44 -28.75
C ASP A 112 -20.48 30.24 -29.63
N THR A 113 -19.42 29.52 -29.25
CA THR A 113 -19.10 28.20 -29.80
C THR A 113 -19.38 27.08 -28.80
N GLU A 114 -20.67 26.87 -28.52
CA GLU A 114 -21.18 25.70 -27.78
C GLU A 114 -20.55 24.40 -28.30
N ALA A 115 -19.77 23.73 -27.45
CA ALA A 115 -19.31 22.39 -27.70
C ALA A 115 -20.51 21.44 -27.54
N VAL A 116 -21.15 21.06 -28.65
CA VAL A 116 -22.28 20.11 -28.65
C VAL A 116 -21.81 18.72 -28.23
N TYR A 117 -21.81 18.49 -26.92
CA TYR A 117 -21.83 17.15 -26.33
C TYR A 117 -23.17 16.48 -26.64
N PRO A 118 -23.20 15.17 -26.91
CA PRO A 118 -24.47 14.44 -27.00
C PRO A 118 -25.13 14.40 -25.61
N GLU A 119 -26.36 14.89 -25.50
CA GLU A 119 -27.17 14.77 -24.29
C GLU A 119 -27.49 13.30 -23.99
N HIS A 120 -26.65 12.67 -23.16
CA HIS A 120 -27.02 11.44 -22.48
C HIS A 120 -28.04 11.82 -21.40
N ASN A 121 -29.32 11.63 -21.72
CA ASN A 121 -30.46 12.02 -20.90
C ASN A 121 -30.58 11.12 -19.66
N TYR A 122 -29.69 11.34 -18.69
CA TYR A 122 -29.75 10.75 -17.35
C TYR A 122 -30.88 11.41 -16.56
N GLN A 123 -32.09 10.90 -16.76
CA GLN A 123 -33.27 11.28 -16.01
C GLN A 123 -33.10 10.80 -14.56
N ALA A 124 -32.55 11.68 -13.71
CA ALA A 124 -32.39 11.41 -12.29
C ALA A 124 -33.77 11.06 -11.66
N PRO A 125 -33.85 10.04 -10.81
CA PRO A 125 -35.11 9.68 -10.16
C PRO A 125 -35.56 10.82 -9.25
N VAL A 126 -36.69 11.42 -9.58
CA VAL A 126 -37.38 12.36 -8.68
C VAL A 126 -37.91 11.54 -7.51
N VAL A 127 -37.24 11.66 -6.36
CA VAL A 127 -37.71 11.10 -5.10
C VAL A 127 -38.75 12.07 -4.53
N ASP A 128 -40.03 11.72 -4.65
CA ASP A 128 -41.14 12.49 -4.07
C ASP A 128 -41.01 12.50 -2.54
N ASN A 129 -40.46 13.58 -2.00
CA ASN A 129 -40.02 13.68 -0.61
C ASN A 129 -41.14 14.17 0.34
N GLU A 130 -42.40 13.85 0.04
CA GLU A 130 -43.59 14.21 0.82
C GLU A 130 -44.45 12.99 1.17
N ASN A 131 -43.90 12.05 1.96
CA ASN A 131 -44.73 11.11 2.70
C ASN A 131 -44.09 10.69 4.04
N THR A 132 -43.92 11.65 4.94
CA THR A 132 -43.46 11.45 6.32
C THR A 132 -44.53 10.77 7.19
N VAL A 133 -44.85 9.51 6.86
CA VAL A 133 -45.59 8.63 7.76
C VAL A 133 -44.68 8.32 8.96
N GLY A 134 -45.08 8.76 10.14
CA GLY A 134 -44.38 8.41 11.38
C GLY A 134 -44.55 6.93 11.69
N THR A 135 -43.54 6.13 11.34
CA THR A 135 -43.27 4.85 12.01
C THR A 135 -42.50 5.16 13.29
N ASP A 136 -43.06 4.75 14.44
CA ASP A 136 -42.36 4.86 15.72
C ASP A 136 -41.03 4.09 15.65
N ALA A 137 -39.97 4.71 16.17
CA ALA A 137 -38.61 4.17 16.08
C ALA A 137 -38.32 3.22 17.25
N ASP A 138 -38.75 1.97 17.11
CA ASP A 138 -38.37 0.88 18.02
C ASP A 138 -36.86 0.61 17.92
N ALA A 139 -36.12 0.99 18.96
CA ALA A 139 -34.65 1.05 18.98
C ALA A 139 -33.99 -0.30 19.31
N GLU A 140 -34.25 -1.31 18.48
CA GLU A 140 -33.77 -2.69 18.63
C GLU A 140 -32.70 -3.01 17.55
N GLY A 141 -31.56 -2.29 17.58
CA GLY A 141 -30.59 -2.31 16.47
C GLY A 141 -29.12 -2.00 16.78
N GLU A 142 -28.66 -2.15 18.03
CA GLU A 142 -27.25 -1.92 18.41
C GLU A 142 -26.37 -3.19 18.38
N ASP A 143 -26.96 -4.38 18.16
CA ASP A 143 -26.24 -5.66 18.23
C ASP A 143 -25.43 -6.00 16.94
N ASP A 144 -25.85 -5.53 15.76
CA ASP A 144 -25.23 -5.89 14.46
C ASP A 144 -23.78 -5.37 14.35
N ASP A 145 -23.51 -4.14 14.76
CA ASP A 145 -22.16 -3.52 14.72
C ASP A 145 -21.14 -4.31 15.57
N LEU A 146 -21.60 -4.95 16.64
CA LEU A 146 -20.78 -5.78 17.52
C LEU A 146 -20.37 -7.11 16.88
N GLU A 147 -21.11 -7.65 15.91
CA GLU A 147 -20.69 -8.82 15.13
C GLU A 147 -19.63 -8.45 14.09
N VAL A 148 -19.80 -7.31 13.41
CA VAL A 148 -18.82 -6.79 12.43
C VAL A 148 -17.45 -6.58 13.09
N LEU A 149 -17.41 -5.96 14.28
CA LEU A 149 -16.16 -5.79 15.03
C LEU A 149 -15.52 -7.12 15.46
N LYS A 150 -16.29 -8.08 15.98
CA LYS A 150 -15.78 -9.42 16.33
C LYS A 150 -15.18 -10.15 15.12
N SER A 151 -15.75 -9.96 13.93
CA SER A 151 -15.23 -10.54 12.69
C SER A 151 -13.83 -10.00 12.35
N SER A 152 -13.54 -8.73 12.64
CA SER A 152 -12.29 -8.05 12.24
C SER A 152 -11.03 -8.61 12.92
N GLU A 153 -11.19 -9.17 14.13
CA GLU A 153 -10.10 -9.70 14.95
C GLU A 153 -10.04 -11.24 15.00
N HIS A 154 -10.88 -11.94 14.21
CA HIS A 154 -10.94 -13.41 14.23
C HIS A 154 -9.56 -14.08 14.07
N TRP A 155 -8.67 -13.52 13.27
CA TRP A 155 -7.26 -13.96 13.12
C TRP A 155 -6.50 -14.16 14.44
N LYS A 156 -6.81 -13.42 15.52
CA LYS A 156 -6.18 -13.63 16.84
C LYS A 156 -6.53 -15.00 17.43
N THR A 157 -7.73 -15.50 17.17
CA THR A 157 -8.18 -16.81 17.66
C THR A 157 -7.47 -17.99 16.96
N LEU A 158 -6.90 -17.75 15.77
CA LEU A 158 -6.04 -18.71 15.07
C LEU A 158 -4.64 -18.81 15.70
N LEU A 159 -4.28 -17.90 16.62
CA LEU A 159 -2.98 -17.80 17.29
C LEU A 159 -3.04 -18.27 18.76
N ASN A 160 -3.87 -19.28 19.04
CA ASN A 160 -3.99 -19.88 20.38
C ASN A 160 -2.83 -20.86 20.69
N PHE A 161 -1.59 -20.38 20.55
CA PHE A 161 -0.36 -21.12 20.84
C PHE A 161 0.82 -20.17 21.11
N ASP A 162 1.77 -20.62 21.92
CA ASP A 162 3.03 -19.87 22.15
C ASP A 162 3.90 -19.86 20.89
N ILE A 163 4.26 -18.66 20.41
CA ILE A 163 5.17 -18.47 19.29
C ILE A 163 6.60 -18.38 19.85
N PRO A 164 7.52 -19.30 19.53
CA PRO A 164 8.89 -19.25 20.02
C PRO A 164 9.67 -18.09 19.39
N ASP A 165 10.70 -17.61 20.08
CA ASP A 165 11.70 -16.67 19.55
C ASP A 165 12.55 -17.39 18.48
N HIS A 166 12.89 -16.73 17.37
CA HIS A 166 13.75 -17.31 16.32
C HIS A 166 15.13 -17.78 16.83
N THR A 167 15.60 -17.22 17.95
CA THR A 167 16.83 -17.66 18.64
C THR A 167 16.68 -18.96 19.44
N GLN A 168 15.44 -19.40 19.70
CA GLN A 168 15.11 -20.64 20.42
C GLN A 168 14.88 -21.81 19.47
N THR A 169 14.13 -21.57 18.38
CA THR A 169 13.63 -22.60 17.47
C THR A 169 13.68 -22.07 16.04
N HIS A 170 14.21 -22.83 15.09
CA HIS A 170 14.11 -22.53 13.66
C HIS A 170 12.63 -22.63 13.21
N LEU A 171 12.15 -21.70 12.38
CA LEU A 171 10.74 -21.56 11.98
C LEU A 171 10.04 -22.91 11.63
N ASN A 172 10.62 -23.66 10.69
CA ASN A 172 10.14 -25.00 10.26
C ASN A 172 9.99 -26.04 11.38
N ASN A 173 10.68 -25.87 12.51
CA ASN A 173 10.63 -26.78 13.65
C ASN A 173 9.51 -26.41 14.65
N THR A 174 8.61 -25.49 14.28
CA THR A 174 7.44 -25.07 15.07
C THR A 174 6.15 -25.59 14.41
N PRO A 175 5.60 -26.75 14.82
CA PRO A 175 4.50 -27.41 14.11
C PRO A 175 3.24 -26.55 13.94
N GLN A 176 2.97 -25.65 14.89
CA GLN A 176 1.83 -24.73 14.85
C GLN A 176 1.99 -23.65 13.76
N LEU A 177 3.20 -23.14 13.56
CA LEU A 177 3.50 -22.19 12.48
C LEU A 177 3.44 -22.89 11.12
N GLN A 178 3.94 -24.13 11.02
CA GLN A 178 3.83 -24.95 9.83
C GLN A 178 2.35 -25.21 9.47
N ALA A 179 1.53 -25.67 10.43
CA ALA A 179 0.11 -25.92 10.19
C ALA A 179 -0.69 -24.65 9.82
N LEU A 180 -0.37 -23.51 10.45
CA LEU A 180 -0.97 -22.21 10.10
C LEU A 180 -0.61 -21.77 8.67
N TYR A 181 0.64 -21.98 8.28
CA TYR A 181 1.17 -21.71 6.93
C TYR A 181 0.56 -22.64 5.88
N ASP A 182 0.50 -23.94 6.13
CA ASP A 182 -0.11 -24.94 5.24
C ASP A 182 -1.60 -24.61 5.01
N THR A 183 -2.34 -24.34 6.10
CA THR A 183 -3.75 -23.92 6.03
C THR A 183 -3.91 -22.59 5.29
N TYR A 184 -2.99 -21.64 5.48
CA TYR A 184 -2.99 -20.38 4.75
C TYR A 184 -2.82 -20.62 3.23
N LEU A 185 -1.94 -21.55 2.81
CA LEU A 185 -1.73 -21.89 1.40
C LEU A 185 -2.89 -22.67 0.76
N ASP A 186 -3.53 -23.59 1.47
CA ASP A 186 -4.69 -24.35 0.98
C ASP A 186 -5.84 -23.42 0.53
N ASN A 187 -5.94 -22.24 1.16
CA ASN A 187 -6.90 -21.20 0.78
C ASN A 187 -6.63 -20.55 -0.60
N TYR A 188 -5.46 -20.78 -1.21
CA TYR A 188 -5.07 -20.35 -2.57
C TYR A 188 -4.93 -21.50 -3.57
N HIS A 189 -5.34 -22.73 -3.21
CA HIS A 189 -5.42 -23.83 -4.17
C HIS A 189 -6.49 -23.53 -5.24
N PRO A 190 -6.29 -23.84 -6.55
CA PRO A 190 -7.26 -23.51 -7.62
C PRO A 190 -8.64 -24.20 -7.56
N GLN A 191 -8.91 -24.97 -6.51
CA GLN A 191 -10.22 -25.57 -6.20
C GLN A 191 -10.83 -25.02 -4.90
N SER A 192 -10.13 -24.11 -4.23
CA SER A 192 -10.57 -23.50 -2.97
C SER A 192 -11.77 -22.58 -3.21
N GLN A 193 -12.80 -22.74 -2.39
CA GLN A 193 -13.97 -21.84 -2.36
C GLN A 193 -13.83 -20.78 -1.26
N THR A 194 -12.66 -20.66 -0.63
CA THR A 194 -12.41 -19.71 0.44
C THR A 194 -12.51 -18.27 -0.06
N ASN A 195 -13.43 -17.52 0.53
CA ASN A 195 -13.61 -16.10 0.22
C ASN A 195 -12.42 -15.23 0.70
N THR A 196 -12.36 -14.01 0.16
CA THR A 196 -11.29 -13.04 0.41
C THR A 196 -11.16 -12.64 1.89
N PHE A 197 -12.27 -12.60 2.64
CA PHE A 197 -12.25 -12.30 4.07
C PHE A 197 -11.52 -13.40 4.86
N THR A 198 -11.83 -14.67 4.62
CA THR A 198 -11.14 -15.78 5.28
C THR A 198 -9.67 -15.85 4.86
N ARG A 199 -9.34 -15.60 3.58
CA ARG A 199 -7.96 -15.44 3.12
C ARG A 199 -7.21 -14.33 3.87
N MET A 200 -7.86 -13.19 4.13
CA MET A 200 -7.32 -12.09 4.93
C MET A 200 -7.10 -12.48 6.39
N GLN A 201 -8.01 -13.23 7.02
CA GLN A 201 -7.84 -13.65 8.43
C GLN A 201 -6.63 -14.60 8.59
N TYR A 202 -6.46 -15.58 7.69
CA TYR A 202 -5.28 -16.44 7.71
C TYR A 202 -3.99 -15.67 7.36
N ALA A 203 -4.03 -14.73 6.41
CA ALA A 203 -2.88 -13.86 6.09
C ALA A 203 -2.44 -13.02 7.31
N LYS A 204 -3.40 -12.41 8.02
CA LYS A 204 -3.15 -11.64 9.25
C LYS A 204 -2.51 -12.50 10.33
N ALA A 205 -3.06 -13.68 10.59
CA ALA A 205 -2.52 -14.62 11.57
C ALA A 205 -1.09 -15.05 11.20
N PHE A 206 -0.86 -15.47 9.95
CA PHE A 206 0.45 -15.93 9.48
C PHE A 206 1.52 -14.82 9.56
N ILE A 207 1.23 -13.61 9.07
CA ILE A 207 2.20 -12.50 9.13
C ILE A 207 2.44 -12.04 10.57
N PHE A 208 1.41 -11.93 11.41
CA PHE A 208 1.62 -11.58 12.81
C PHE A 208 2.49 -12.64 13.53
N ALA A 209 2.30 -13.92 13.22
CA ALA A 209 3.08 -15.01 13.80
C ALA A 209 4.55 -15.01 13.33
N LEU A 210 4.79 -14.77 12.03
CA LEU A 210 6.14 -14.53 11.49
C LEU A 210 6.81 -13.33 12.18
N LEU A 211 6.12 -12.18 12.25
CA LEU A 211 6.66 -11.01 12.92
C LEU A 211 6.96 -11.30 14.40
N THR A 212 6.11 -12.04 15.10
CA THR A 212 6.32 -12.38 16.53
C THR A 212 7.54 -13.27 16.73
N HIS A 213 7.83 -14.16 15.78
CA HIS A 213 9.01 -15.02 15.79
C HIS A 213 10.31 -14.22 15.63
N TYR A 214 10.34 -13.27 14.69
CA TYR A 214 11.53 -12.47 14.35
C TYR A 214 11.72 -11.22 15.21
N TYR A 215 10.62 -10.62 15.68
CA TYR A 215 10.59 -9.42 16.52
C TYR A 215 9.87 -9.74 17.85
N PRO A 216 10.48 -10.59 18.70
CA PRO A 216 9.85 -11.09 19.91
C PRO A 216 9.95 -10.10 21.07
N ALA A 217 8.97 -10.15 21.99
CA ALA A 217 8.93 -9.28 23.17
C ALA A 217 10.11 -9.49 24.14
N SER A 218 10.75 -10.66 24.12
CA SER A 218 12.03 -10.96 24.79
C SER A 218 13.14 -9.96 24.45
N GLN A 219 13.15 -9.47 23.21
CA GLN A 219 14.17 -8.57 22.66
C GLN A 219 13.70 -7.09 22.67
N GLY A 220 12.54 -6.81 23.28
CA GLY A 220 11.98 -5.46 23.41
C GLY A 220 11.16 -4.98 22.21
N TYR A 221 10.69 -5.89 21.34
CA TYR A 221 9.77 -5.56 20.26
C TYR A 221 8.30 -5.68 20.69
N THR A 222 7.41 -4.95 20.01
CA THR A 222 5.96 -5.17 20.04
C THR A 222 5.37 -5.04 18.65
N ILE A 223 4.25 -5.70 18.38
CA ILE A 223 3.62 -5.73 17.05
C ILE A 223 2.16 -5.31 17.20
N ALA A 224 1.71 -4.39 16.35
CA ALA A 224 0.34 -3.90 16.37
C ALA A 224 -0.23 -3.79 14.94
N PRO A 225 -1.54 -4.02 14.74
CA PRO A 225 -2.23 -3.61 13.51
C PRO A 225 -2.03 -2.11 13.26
N THR A 226 -1.92 -1.70 12.01
CA THR A 226 -1.69 -0.28 11.65
C THR A 226 -2.38 0.12 10.36
N SER A 227 -2.46 1.43 10.13
CA SER A 227 -2.90 1.99 8.85
C SER A 227 -1.74 2.08 7.87
N LEU A 228 -2.05 1.85 6.59
CA LEU A 228 -1.12 2.04 5.47
C LEU A 228 -1.09 3.49 4.95
N GLY A 229 -1.77 4.41 5.65
CA GLY A 229 -1.82 5.82 5.30
C GLY A 229 -2.85 6.17 4.21
N PRO A 230 -2.97 7.46 3.85
CA PRO A 230 -4.04 7.95 2.96
C PRO A 230 -3.99 7.37 1.54
N VAL A 231 -2.81 6.91 1.08
CA VAL A 231 -2.63 6.29 -0.24
C VAL A 231 -3.44 4.99 -0.34
N ALA A 232 -3.31 4.12 0.67
CA ALA A 232 -3.98 2.82 0.70
C ALA A 232 -5.44 2.88 1.18
N ALA A 233 -5.86 3.99 1.81
CA ALA A 233 -7.21 4.14 2.37
C ALA A 233 -8.35 3.99 1.35
N ASN A 234 -8.06 4.19 0.06
CA ASN A 234 -9.02 4.05 -1.05
C ASN A 234 -8.81 2.74 -1.85
N GLY A 235 -7.96 1.83 -1.36
CA GLY A 235 -7.45 0.70 -2.14
C GLY A 235 -6.34 1.11 -3.11
N MET A 236 -5.98 0.21 -4.02
CA MET A 236 -5.00 0.43 -5.09
C MET A 236 -5.45 -0.19 -6.41
N SER A 237 -4.83 0.19 -7.53
CA SER A 237 -5.09 -0.41 -8.84
C SER A 237 -3.83 -0.46 -9.70
N PHE A 238 -3.52 -1.63 -10.24
CA PHE A 238 -2.37 -1.87 -11.12
C PHE A 238 -2.85 -2.21 -12.53
N ILE A 239 -2.16 -1.70 -13.55
CA ILE A 239 -2.45 -2.03 -14.95
C ILE A 239 -2.00 -3.47 -15.21
N LEU A 240 -2.92 -4.32 -15.67
CA LEU A 240 -2.64 -5.69 -16.10
C LEU A 240 -1.99 -5.69 -17.49
N ALA A 241 -0.99 -6.56 -17.70
CA ALA A 241 -0.39 -6.74 -19.02
C ALA A 241 -1.40 -7.39 -19.98
N ALA A 242 -1.54 -6.83 -21.18
CA ALA A 242 -2.43 -7.37 -22.21
C ALA A 242 -1.67 -8.35 -23.12
N PRO A 243 -2.26 -9.49 -23.53
CA PRO A 243 -1.58 -10.45 -24.41
C PRO A 243 -1.16 -9.91 -25.79
N ASP A 244 -1.68 -8.75 -26.20
CA ASP A 244 -1.35 -8.04 -27.43
C ASP A 244 -0.46 -6.79 -27.20
N ASN A 245 -0.10 -6.50 -25.94
CA ASN A 245 0.59 -5.29 -25.48
C ASN A 245 -0.22 -3.98 -25.64
N SER A 246 -1.55 -4.06 -25.73
CA SER A 246 -2.42 -2.85 -25.75
C SER A 246 -2.33 -2.00 -24.47
N ASP A 247 -1.80 -2.57 -23.38
CA ASP A 247 -1.45 -1.86 -22.15
C ASP A 247 -0.26 -0.91 -22.31
N ILE A 248 0.64 -1.12 -23.28
CA ILE A 248 1.81 -0.27 -23.49
C ILE A 248 1.40 0.99 -24.25
N TYR A 249 1.47 2.15 -23.58
CA TYR A 249 1.17 3.44 -24.19
C TYR A 249 2.04 3.68 -25.43
N THR A 250 1.39 3.80 -26.59
CA THR A 250 2.01 4.16 -27.87
C THR A 250 1.67 5.61 -28.19
N GLU A 251 2.65 6.42 -28.59
CA GLU A 251 2.38 7.83 -28.91
C GLU A 251 1.36 7.98 -30.06
N PRO A 252 0.38 8.90 -29.96
CA PRO A 252 -0.57 9.15 -31.03
C PRO A 252 0.13 9.59 -32.33
N PRO A 253 -0.27 9.05 -33.50
CA PRO A 253 0.34 9.42 -34.76
C PRO A 253 0.15 10.93 -35.05
N PRO A 254 1.18 11.65 -35.58
CA PRO A 254 1.15 13.11 -35.67
C PRO A 254 -0.12 13.67 -36.30
N TYR A 255 -0.76 14.61 -35.58
CA TYR A 255 -2.05 15.17 -35.97
C TYR A 255 -2.01 15.79 -37.38
N LYS A 256 -2.89 15.30 -38.26
CA LYS A 256 -3.03 15.78 -39.64
C LYS A 256 -4.30 16.62 -39.74
N PRO A 257 -4.21 17.97 -39.71
CA PRO A 257 -5.39 18.83 -39.79
C PRO A 257 -6.19 18.54 -41.06
N LYS A 258 -7.50 18.38 -40.91
CA LYS A 258 -8.40 18.04 -42.00
C LYS A 258 -8.43 19.20 -43.00
N ALA A 259 -7.81 19.01 -44.16
CA ALA A 259 -7.69 20.04 -45.19
C ALA A 259 -9.04 20.72 -45.44
N PRO A 260 -9.13 22.07 -45.39
CA PRO A 260 -10.40 22.77 -45.32
C PRO A 260 -11.30 22.39 -46.49
N LYS A 261 -12.52 21.93 -46.17
CA LYS A 261 -13.49 21.44 -47.14
C LYS A 261 -13.72 22.51 -48.20
N LYS A 262 -13.14 22.32 -49.40
CA LYS A 262 -13.23 23.25 -50.54
C LYS A 262 -14.71 23.48 -50.87
N SER A 263 -15.26 24.59 -50.39
CA SER A 263 -16.69 24.88 -50.58
C SER A 263 -16.96 25.00 -52.08
N LYS A 264 -18.00 24.32 -52.57
CA LYS A 264 -18.35 24.30 -54.01
C LYS A 264 -18.96 25.64 -54.48
N SER A 265 -18.73 26.72 -53.75
CA SER A 265 -19.21 28.06 -54.10
C SER A 265 -18.44 28.61 -55.30
N LYS A 266 -19.13 29.40 -56.14
CA LYS A 266 -18.61 29.85 -57.43
C LYS A 266 -17.34 30.69 -57.26
N SER A 267 -16.42 30.59 -58.23
CA SER A 267 -15.04 31.07 -58.19
C SER A 267 -14.87 32.58 -57.98
N LYS A 268 -15.02 33.04 -56.73
CA LYS A 268 -14.45 34.32 -56.28
C LYS A 268 -12.92 34.21 -56.32
N LYS A 269 -12.24 35.31 -56.67
CA LYS A 269 -10.77 35.36 -56.77
C LYS A 269 -10.16 34.98 -55.41
N LYS A 270 -9.16 34.09 -55.40
CA LYS A 270 -8.42 33.74 -54.17
C LYS A 270 -7.76 34.99 -53.60
N ARG A 271 -8.15 35.43 -52.39
CA ARG A 271 -7.36 36.35 -51.57
C ARG A 271 -6.21 35.55 -50.94
N THR A 272 -5.04 36.15 -50.82
CA THR A 272 -3.96 35.60 -49.97
C THR A 272 -4.39 35.71 -48.51
N PRO A 273 -4.18 34.70 -47.66
CA PRO A 273 -4.51 34.81 -46.24
C PRO A 273 -3.77 35.97 -45.54
N THR A 274 -4.42 36.60 -44.57
CA THR A 274 -3.80 37.64 -43.73
C THR A 274 -2.89 37.02 -42.65
N GLN A 275 -2.02 37.82 -42.04
CA GLN A 275 -1.17 37.35 -40.93
C GLN A 275 -2.02 36.91 -39.71
N ALA A 276 -3.11 37.62 -39.43
CA ALA A 276 -4.05 37.26 -38.37
C ALA A 276 -4.78 35.94 -38.69
N GLU A 277 -5.25 35.74 -39.92
CA GLU A 277 -5.84 34.47 -40.37
C GLU A 277 -4.85 33.30 -40.22
N LEU A 278 -3.57 33.51 -40.55
CA LEU A 278 -2.52 32.51 -40.39
C LEU A 278 -2.17 32.22 -38.92
N GLN A 279 -2.26 33.21 -38.02
CA GLN A 279 -2.08 33.01 -36.58
C GLN A 279 -3.29 32.29 -35.95
N ALA A 280 -4.51 32.64 -36.36
CA ALA A 280 -5.73 31.97 -35.94
C ALA A 280 -5.76 30.50 -36.40
N GLU A 281 -5.38 30.21 -37.65
CA GLU A 281 -5.26 28.83 -38.17
C GLU A 281 -4.23 28.02 -37.36
N ARG A 282 -3.07 28.60 -37.03
CA ARG A 282 -2.07 27.94 -36.16
C ARG A 282 -2.64 27.61 -34.78
N LYS A 283 -3.26 28.59 -34.10
CA LYS A 283 -3.90 28.39 -32.79
C LYS A 283 -5.02 27.33 -32.87
N ARG A 284 -5.80 27.28 -33.96
CA ARG A 284 -6.83 26.25 -34.14
C ARG A 284 -6.21 24.85 -34.30
N VAL A 285 -5.20 24.70 -35.15
CA VAL A 285 -4.50 23.41 -35.35
C VAL A 285 -3.80 22.94 -34.08
N GLU A 286 -3.28 23.86 -33.27
CA GLU A 286 -2.68 23.56 -31.95
C GLU A 286 -3.74 23.07 -30.94
N ARG A 287 -4.89 23.75 -30.84
CA ARG A 287 -6.04 23.27 -30.04
C ARG A 287 -6.53 21.90 -30.53
N GLU A 288 -6.68 21.73 -31.84
CA GLU A 288 -7.11 20.48 -32.47
C GLU A 288 -6.14 19.32 -32.19
N ALA A 289 -4.83 19.57 -32.21
CA ALA A 289 -3.79 18.59 -31.87
C ALA A 289 -3.77 18.26 -30.37
N LYS A 290 -3.92 19.25 -29.48
CA LYS A 290 -4.04 19.01 -28.02
C LYS A 290 -5.28 18.19 -27.70
N ALA A 291 -6.43 18.52 -28.29
CA ALA A 291 -7.67 17.75 -28.13
C ALA A 291 -7.54 16.33 -28.67
N TYR A 292 -6.89 16.14 -29.83
CA TYR A 292 -6.62 14.82 -30.38
C TYR A 292 -5.76 13.95 -29.46
N ARG A 293 -4.71 14.53 -28.84
CA ARG A 293 -3.92 13.84 -27.82
C ARG A 293 -4.77 13.46 -26.61
N ILE A 294 -5.52 14.39 -26.02
CA ILE A 294 -6.37 14.10 -24.85
C ILE A 294 -7.37 12.97 -25.15
N ILE A 295 -8.01 12.99 -26.33
CA ILE A 295 -8.92 11.91 -26.76
C ILE A 295 -8.18 10.58 -26.89
N HIS A 296 -6.95 10.57 -27.43
CA HIS A 296 -6.13 9.36 -27.52
C HIS A 296 -5.76 8.81 -26.15
N ASP A 297 -5.28 9.68 -25.25
CA ASP A 297 -4.82 9.32 -23.90
C ASP A 297 -5.99 8.75 -23.07
N VAL A 298 -7.18 9.36 -23.15
CA VAL A 298 -8.42 8.86 -22.53
C VAL A 298 -8.90 7.56 -23.19
N THR A 299 -8.77 7.41 -24.51
CA THR A 299 -9.15 6.16 -25.21
C THR A 299 -8.28 5.00 -24.74
N TRP A 300 -6.96 5.18 -24.67
CA TRP A 300 -6.03 4.17 -24.16
C TRP A 300 -6.36 3.79 -22.71
N LEU A 301 -6.51 4.76 -21.80
CA LEU A 301 -6.91 4.51 -20.41
C LEU A 301 -8.22 3.71 -20.32
N SER A 302 -9.20 4.01 -21.17
CA SER A 302 -10.49 3.29 -21.20
C SER A 302 -10.42 1.85 -21.73
N THR A 303 -9.29 1.46 -22.33
CA THR A 303 -9.02 0.09 -22.81
C THR A 303 -8.13 -0.73 -21.87
N LEU A 304 -7.62 -0.14 -20.79
CA LEU A 304 -6.77 -0.84 -19.83
C LEU A 304 -7.58 -1.77 -18.92
N ASN A 305 -7.01 -2.94 -18.62
CA ASN A 305 -7.50 -3.83 -17.58
C ASN A 305 -6.75 -3.53 -16.27
N TYR A 306 -7.47 -3.49 -15.14
CA TYR A 306 -6.91 -3.13 -13.84
C TYR A 306 -7.10 -4.23 -12.78
N ASP A 307 -6.05 -4.52 -12.02
CA ASP A 307 -6.11 -5.29 -10.77
C ASP A 307 -6.43 -4.35 -9.61
N THR A 308 -7.71 -4.07 -9.39
CA THR A 308 -8.17 -3.21 -8.29
C THR A 308 -8.28 -4.00 -6.99
N ILE A 309 -7.39 -3.67 -6.05
CA ILE A 309 -7.37 -4.17 -4.67
C ILE A 309 -8.11 -3.16 -3.79
N PRO A 310 -9.35 -3.43 -3.36
CA PRO A 310 -10.13 -2.50 -2.53
C PRO A 310 -9.57 -2.46 -1.09
N PRO A 311 -9.87 -1.42 -0.30
CA PRO A 311 -9.22 -1.20 1.00
C PRO A 311 -9.49 -2.31 2.02
N GLU A 312 -10.63 -3.00 1.96
CA GLU A 312 -10.93 -4.17 2.80
C GLU A 312 -10.06 -5.41 2.50
N ASN A 313 -9.40 -5.44 1.33
CA ASN A 313 -8.41 -6.44 0.96
C ASN A 313 -6.97 -6.02 1.33
N LEU A 314 -6.79 -4.89 2.01
CA LEU A 314 -5.53 -4.40 2.53
C LEU A 314 -5.48 -4.53 4.05
N ALA A 315 -4.33 -4.90 4.60
CA ALA A 315 -4.05 -4.83 6.03
C ALA A 315 -2.56 -4.60 6.27
N ALA A 316 -2.20 -4.16 7.48
CA ALA A 316 -0.81 -3.99 7.87
C ALA A 316 -0.58 -4.21 9.36
N PHE A 317 0.67 -4.52 9.68
CA PHE A 317 1.21 -4.47 11.03
C PHE A 317 2.46 -3.61 11.06
N VAL A 318 2.64 -2.86 12.12
CA VAL A 318 3.91 -2.19 12.47
C VAL A 318 4.60 -3.01 13.56
N VAL A 319 5.91 -3.18 13.41
CA VAL A 319 6.81 -3.63 14.47
C VAL A 319 7.36 -2.38 15.14
N TYR A 320 7.16 -2.23 16.45
CA TYR A 320 7.87 -1.23 17.24
C TYR A 320 9.09 -1.87 17.92
N ARG A 321 10.22 -1.15 17.97
CA ARG A 321 11.38 -1.50 18.79
C ARG A 321 11.45 -0.56 19.98
N LYS A 322 11.65 -1.13 21.18
CA LYS A 322 11.87 -0.35 22.40
C LYS A 322 13.27 0.25 22.40
N THR A 323 13.38 1.55 22.22
CA THR A 323 14.66 2.28 22.22
C THR A 323 14.89 2.99 23.55
N GLN A 324 16.16 3.17 23.92
CA GLN A 324 16.55 3.93 25.10
C GLN A 324 16.70 5.41 24.73
N VAL A 325 15.80 6.26 25.23
CA VAL A 325 15.88 7.70 25.05
C VAL A 325 16.75 8.29 26.15
N THR A 326 17.91 8.82 25.77
CA THR A 326 18.80 9.56 26.66
C THR A 326 18.69 11.04 26.35
N ASP A 327 17.99 11.80 27.21
CA ASP A 327 17.90 13.25 27.12
C ASP A 327 19.29 13.88 27.31
N THR A 328 19.94 14.23 26.20
CA THR A 328 21.28 14.84 26.17
C THR A 328 21.30 16.27 26.67
N ALA A 329 20.16 16.96 26.73
CA ALA A 329 20.04 18.32 27.23
C ALA A 329 19.92 18.39 28.76
N THR A 330 19.32 17.38 29.41
CA THR A 330 19.16 17.33 30.87
C THR A 330 19.94 16.23 31.60
N ALA A 331 20.81 15.50 30.89
CA ALA A 331 21.67 14.39 31.35
C ALA A 331 22.51 14.66 32.63
N LYS A 332 21.86 14.64 33.79
CA LYS A 332 22.51 14.55 35.10
C LYS A 332 22.98 13.10 35.32
N PRO A 333 24.08 12.84 36.06
CA PRO A 333 24.57 11.48 36.34
C PRO A 333 23.60 10.51 37.08
N SER A 334 22.38 10.96 37.38
CA SER A 334 21.31 10.21 38.04
C SER A 334 19.94 10.34 37.32
N SER A 335 19.90 10.83 36.08
CA SER A 335 18.68 10.83 35.27
C SER A 335 18.20 9.40 35.02
N LYS A 336 16.90 9.13 35.24
CA LYS A 336 16.31 7.83 34.93
C LYS A 336 16.39 7.57 33.43
N VAL A 337 16.75 6.35 33.05
CA VAL A 337 16.64 5.87 31.67
C VAL A 337 15.16 5.89 31.27
N ALA A 338 14.83 6.67 30.23
CA ALA A 338 13.55 6.62 29.57
C ALA A 338 13.58 5.59 28.43
N TYR A 339 12.42 5.03 28.11
CA TYR A 339 12.24 4.14 26.98
C TYR A 339 11.05 4.60 26.16
N GLU A 340 11.19 4.53 24.83
CA GLU A 340 10.15 4.81 23.86
C GLU A 340 9.96 3.57 22.96
N TYR A 341 8.81 3.46 22.31
CA TYR A 341 8.55 2.47 21.27
C TYR A 341 8.53 3.18 19.91
N GLN A 342 9.52 2.91 19.07
CA GLN A 342 9.70 3.58 17.77
C GLN A 342 9.43 2.59 16.61
N PRO A 343 8.74 3.00 15.53
CA PRO A 343 8.42 2.12 14.40
C PRO A 343 9.67 1.59 13.68
N TYR A 344 9.92 0.29 13.78
CA TYR A 344 11.12 -0.36 13.29
C TYR A 344 10.98 -0.86 11.85
N THR A 345 9.86 -1.52 11.54
CA THR A 345 9.54 -1.99 10.19
C THR A 345 8.02 -2.15 10.06
N TYR A 346 7.53 -2.14 8.82
CA TYR A 346 6.13 -2.34 8.49
C TYR A 346 5.97 -3.60 7.64
N SER A 347 4.86 -4.31 7.86
CA SER A 347 4.40 -5.37 6.98
C SER A 347 3.06 -4.99 6.36
N ALA A 348 2.90 -5.28 5.09
CA ALA A 348 1.65 -5.14 4.34
C ALA A 348 1.10 -6.51 3.94
N ILE A 349 -0.22 -6.59 3.84
CA ILE A 349 -0.97 -7.71 3.29
C ILE A 349 -1.88 -7.16 2.21
N MET A 350 -1.83 -7.76 1.03
CA MET A 350 -2.75 -7.51 -0.09
C MET A 350 -3.37 -8.84 -0.49
N ILE A 351 -4.70 -8.92 -0.51
CA ILE A 351 -5.39 -10.12 -1.02
C ILE A 351 -5.93 -9.86 -2.44
N PRO A 352 -5.29 -10.42 -3.50
CA PRO A 352 -5.78 -10.28 -4.86
C PRO A 352 -7.09 -11.02 -5.08
N ARG A 353 -7.82 -10.61 -6.13
CA ARG A 353 -9.03 -11.29 -6.61
C ARG A 353 -8.73 -12.56 -7.41
N TRP A 354 -7.46 -12.85 -7.66
CA TRP A 354 -6.97 -13.90 -8.54
C TRP A 354 -6.20 -14.97 -7.75
N ASP A 355 -6.44 -16.25 -8.02
CA ASP A 355 -5.70 -17.37 -7.41
C ASP A 355 -4.31 -17.58 -8.05
N THR A 356 -4.16 -17.11 -9.29
CA THR A 356 -2.91 -17.01 -10.04
C THR A 356 -2.36 -15.59 -9.95
N LEU A 357 -1.05 -15.43 -9.71
CA LEU A 357 -0.42 -14.11 -9.69
C LEU A 357 -0.56 -13.43 -11.08
N PRO A 358 -1.15 -12.23 -11.17
CA PRO A 358 -1.29 -11.53 -12.43
C PRO A 358 0.05 -11.02 -12.97
N THR A 359 0.19 -10.97 -14.29
CA THR A 359 1.27 -10.22 -14.95
C THR A 359 0.87 -8.74 -15.04
N TYR A 360 1.68 -7.86 -14.47
CA TYR A 360 1.47 -6.41 -14.56
C TYR A 360 2.16 -5.80 -15.78
N SER A 361 1.56 -4.74 -16.32
CA SER A 361 2.11 -3.96 -17.42
C SER A 361 3.47 -3.34 -17.06
N THR A 362 4.39 -3.31 -18.02
CA THR A 362 5.64 -2.54 -17.92
C THR A 362 5.43 -1.03 -17.96
N THR A 363 4.21 -0.56 -18.22
CA THR A 363 3.82 0.86 -18.19
C THR A 363 3.26 1.31 -16.84
N ASN A 364 3.16 0.41 -15.84
CA ASN A 364 2.93 0.83 -14.45
C ASN A 364 4.10 1.67 -13.94
N SER A 365 3.82 2.91 -13.53
CA SER A 365 4.74 3.70 -12.70
C SER A 365 4.67 3.33 -11.22
N LEU A 366 3.55 2.76 -10.78
CA LEU A 366 3.33 2.30 -9.41
C LEU A 366 3.81 0.86 -9.22
N HIS A 367 4.64 0.63 -8.21
CA HIS A 367 5.03 -0.68 -7.75
C HIS A 367 4.18 -1.13 -6.55
N ARG A 368 4.05 -2.44 -6.29
CA ARG A 368 3.24 -2.94 -5.16
C ARG A 368 3.71 -2.40 -3.81
N SER A 369 5.00 -2.17 -3.68
CA SER A 369 5.66 -1.60 -2.50
C SER A 369 5.23 -0.18 -2.15
N ASP A 370 4.68 0.59 -3.07
CA ASP A 370 4.48 2.03 -2.88
C ASP A 370 3.40 2.30 -1.82
N LEU A 371 2.55 1.30 -1.58
CA LEU A 371 1.60 1.20 -0.48
C LEU A 371 2.27 1.34 0.91
N LEU A 372 3.52 0.90 1.05
CA LEU A 372 4.30 0.98 2.28
C LEU A 372 5.01 2.34 2.43
N VAL A 373 5.18 3.11 1.36
CA VAL A 373 5.98 4.35 1.38
C VAL A 373 5.38 5.40 2.32
N ASP A 374 4.06 5.57 2.34
CA ASP A 374 3.40 6.51 3.25
C ASP A 374 3.56 6.07 4.72
N ALA A 375 3.36 4.78 4.99
CA ALA A 375 3.53 4.19 6.31
C ALA A 375 4.98 4.32 6.82
N MET A 376 5.99 4.02 6.00
CA MET A 376 7.41 4.14 6.35
C MET A 376 7.84 5.61 6.52
N CYS A 377 7.42 6.50 5.61
CA CYS A 377 7.74 7.94 5.65
C CYS A 377 7.02 8.68 6.79
N ARG A 378 5.68 8.72 6.75
CA ARG A 378 4.85 9.56 7.62
C ARG A 378 4.49 8.87 8.92
N GLY A 379 4.18 7.58 8.87
CA GLY A 379 3.87 6.79 10.07
C GLY A 379 5.12 6.45 10.89
N GLY A 380 6.21 6.10 10.22
CA GLY A 380 7.44 5.60 10.86
C GLY A 380 8.52 6.64 11.12
N ASN A 381 8.52 7.76 10.39
CA ASN A 381 9.67 8.68 10.27
C ASN A 381 10.99 7.95 9.93
N ILE A 382 10.90 6.84 9.19
CA ILE A 382 12.05 6.05 8.81
C ILE A 382 12.81 6.80 7.71
N LYS A 383 14.13 6.71 7.75
CA LYS A 383 15.04 7.19 6.71
C LYS A 383 15.57 6.04 5.86
N ASP A 384 16.08 4.99 6.50
CA ASP A 384 16.61 3.82 5.81
C ASP A 384 16.13 2.58 6.56
N GLY A 385 15.67 1.55 5.86
CA GLY A 385 15.18 0.34 6.54
C GLY A 385 14.75 -0.74 5.56
N TYR A 386 13.79 -1.55 6.01
CA TYR A 386 13.14 -2.56 5.19
C TYR A 386 11.67 -2.69 5.58
N ALA A 387 10.89 -3.30 4.68
CA ALA A 387 9.50 -3.64 4.92
C ALA A 387 9.13 -4.95 4.20
N VAL A 388 8.02 -5.55 4.61
CA VAL A 388 7.53 -6.85 4.10
C VAL A 388 6.18 -6.67 3.42
N LEU A 389 5.93 -7.39 2.34
CA LEU A 389 4.63 -7.47 1.68
C LEU A 389 4.25 -8.93 1.42
N LEU A 390 3.03 -9.31 1.80
CA LEU A 390 2.39 -10.55 1.40
C LEU A 390 1.27 -10.23 0.38
N TYR A 391 1.57 -10.41 -0.91
CA TYR A 391 0.63 -10.20 -2.02
C TYR A 391 0.03 -11.55 -2.45
N GLY A 392 -1.09 -11.91 -1.82
CA GLY A 392 -1.55 -13.31 -1.83
C GLY A 392 -0.39 -14.22 -1.41
N PRO A 393 -0.12 -15.35 -2.11
CA PRO A 393 0.96 -16.26 -1.79
C PRO A 393 2.37 -15.75 -2.16
N LEU A 394 2.51 -14.54 -2.73
CA LEU A 394 3.82 -13.94 -3.02
C LEU A 394 4.32 -13.18 -1.79
N LEU A 395 5.44 -13.63 -1.22
CA LEU A 395 6.14 -12.91 -0.17
C LEU A 395 7.27 -12.07 -0.79
N GLU A 396 7.25 -10.76 -0.56
CA GLU A 396 8.21 -9.79 -1.06
C GLU A 396 8.83 -9.01 0.10
N LEU A 397 10.16 -8.89 0.11
CA LEU A 397 10.90 -8.13 1.11
C LEU A 397 11.63 -6.98 0.41
N TYR A 398 11.52 -5.77 0.96
CA TYR A 398 11.99 -4.53 0.33
C TYR A 398 13.01 -3.79 1.20
N ASN A 399 14.07 -3.28 0.57
CA ASN A 399 14.82 -2.14 1.09
C ASN A 399 13.93 -0.88 0.99
N PHE A 400 14.03 0.01 1.97
CA PHE A 400 13.43 1.34 1.93
C PHE A 400 14.50 2.42 2.10
N ASP A 401 14.51 3.42 1.22
CA ASP A 401 15.29 4.65 1.32
C ASP A 401 14.33 5.84 1.20
N ALA A 402 14.29 6.69 2.22
CA ALA A 402 13.51 7.93 2.27
C ALA A 402 13.97 9.00 1.28
N GLY A 403 15.15 8.83 0.67
CA GLY A 403 15.84 9.84 -0.11
C GLY A 403 16.59 10.85 0.77
N ALA A 404 16.99 11.95 0.14
CA ALA A 404 17.48 13.11 0.86
C ALA A 404 16.31 13.82 1.55
N GLU A 405 16.55 14.27 2.78
CA GLU A 405 15.61 15.12 3.48
C GLU A 405 15.41 16.42 2.70
N CYS A 406 14.14 16.75 2.38
CA CYS A 406 13.78 17.94 1.62
C CYS A 406 13.93 19.18 2.51
N VAL A 407 15.18 19.63 2.66
CA VAL A 407 15.52 20.86 3.39
C VAL A 407 15.02 22.06 2.59
N TYR A 408 13.81 22.51 2.90
CA TYR A 408 13.29 23.80 2.46
C TYR A 408 14.20 24.91 2.96
N ARG A 409 15.06 25.40 2.06
CA ARG A 409 15.77 26.66 2.25
C ARG A 409 14.82 27.81 1.96
N GLU A 410 14.56 28.64 2.96
CA GLU A 410 13.87 29.94 2.82
C GLU A 410 14.79 31.01 2.16
N ASP A 411 15.86 30.58 1.48
CA ASP A 411 16.98 31.41 1.02
C ASP A 411 16.64 32.23 -0.24
N GLY A 412 15.93 33.34 0.00
CA GLY A 412 16.13 34.64 -0.65
C GLY A 412 16.52 34.71 -2.14
N ASP A 413 15.49 34.92 -2.97
CA ASP A 413 15.52 35.74 -4.20
C ASP A 413 16.66 35.50 -5.22
N GLY A 414 16.40 34.65 -6.22
CA GLY A 414 17.01 34.83 -7.55
C GLY A 414 17.80 33.67 -8.18
N GLY A 415 17.66 32.42 -7.70
CA GLY A 415 18.34 31.26 -8.29
C GLY A 415 17.44 30.07 -8.57
N ASP A 416 17.33 29.64 -9.84
CA ASP A 416 16.65 28.40 -10.26
C ASP A 416 17.49 27.14 -9.91
N GLU A 417 17.93 27.00 -8.65
CA GLU A 417 18.48 25.73 -8.16
C GLU A 417 17.34 24.72 -8.07
N ARG A 418 17.20 23.90 -9.13
CA ARG A 418 16.20 22.83 -9.20
C ARG A 418 16.42 21.85 -8.07
N PHE A 419 15.55 21.92 -7.06
CA PHE A 419 15.46 20.93 -5.99
C PHE A 419 15.44 19.53 -6.59
N GLN A 420 16.40 18.70 -6.16
CA GLN A 420 16.36 17.27 -6.45
C GLN A 420 15.54 16.62 -5.36
N ASP A 421 14.21 16.73 -5.50
CA ASP A 421 13.25 16.00 -4.69
C ASP A 421 13.51 14.50 -4.91
N MET A 422 14.29 13.90 -4.01
CA MET A 422 14.59 12.48 -4.07
C MET A 422 13.40 11.72 -3.50
N GLU A 423 12.48 11.39 -4.42
CA GLU A 423 11.34 10.52 -4.19
C GLU A 423 11.75 9.26 -3.40
N PRO A 424 11.03 8.88 -2.33
CA PRO A 424 11.33 7.70 -1.54
C PRO A 424 11.29 6.43 -2.39
N LYS A 425 12.23 5.52 -2.14
CA LYS A 425 12.43 4.32 -2.95
C LYS A 425 12.15 3.06 -2.16
N MET A 426 11.53 2.12 -2.85
CA MET A 426 11.31 0.75 -2.41
C MET A 426 11.92 -0.19 -3.44
N GLU A 427 12.93 -0.94 -3.05
CA GLU A 427 13.66 -1.86 -3.94
C GLU A 427 13.65 -3.26 -3.33
N VAL A 428 13.18 -4.28 -4.07
CA VAL A 428 13.17 -5.67 -3.59
C VAL A 428 14.58 -6.07 -3.15
N VAL A 429 14.72 -6.62 -1.94
CA VAL A 429 16.02 -7.00 -1.37
C VAL A 429 16.69 -8.04 -2.26
N GLU A 430 17.91 -7.75 -2.72
CA GLU A 430 18.73 -8.67 -3.49
C GLU A 430 19.73 -9.42 -2.57
N THR A 431 19.88 -10.72 -2.80
CA THR A 431 20.73 -11.64 -2.02
C THR A 431 21.46 -12.61 -2.93
N GLY A 432 22.77 -12.41 -3.10
CA GLY A 432 23.58 -13.24 -4.00
C GLY A 432 23.16 -13.05 -5.46
N GLU A 433 22.60 -14.11 -6.06
CA GLU A 433 22.10 -14.10 -7.45
C GLU A 433 20.56 -13.91 -7.53
N GLY A 434 19.85 -13.85 -6.39
CA GLY A 434 18.39 -13.82 -6.32
C GLY A 434 17.80 -12.57 -5.69
N LYS A 435 16.48 -12.41 -5.84
CA LYS A 435 15.66 -11.41 -5.13
C LYS A 435 14.84 -12.10 -4.03
N LEU A 436 14.65 -11.44 -2.89
CA LEU A 436 13.73 -11.88 -1.84
C LEU A 436 12.27 -11.51 -2.21
N ALA A 437 11.82 -12.03 -3.34
CA ALA A 437 10.42 -12.03 -3.79
C ALA A 437 10.11 -13.40 -4.39
N PHE A 438 9.31 -14.21 -3.69
CA PHE A 438 9.06 -15.61 -4.06
C PHE A 438 7.65 -16.08 -3.69
N ASP A 439 7.10 -16.97 -4.52
CA ASP A 439 5.81 -17.60 -4.27
C ASP A 439 5.99 -18.65 -3.17
N VAL A 440 5.40 -18.41 -2.01
CA VAL A 440 5.59 -19.28 -0.85
C VAL A 440 4.92 -20.65 -1.03
N ARG A 441 4.13 -20.88 -2.10
CA ARG A 441 3.65 -22.22 -2.50
C ARG A 441 4.77 -23.09 -3.08
N GLU A 442 5.81 -22.48 -3.66
CA GLU A 442 6.89 -23.21 -4.33
C GLU A 442 8.11 -23.43 -3.42
N THR A 443 8.38 -22.51 -2.50
CA THR A 443 9.65 -22.48 -1.74
C THR A 443 9.61 -23.11 -0.35
N GLY A 444 8.42 -23.32 0.21
CA GLY A 444 8.29 -23.78 1.60
C GLY A 444 8.60 -22.72 2.66
N LEU A 445 8.28 -23.04 3.91
CA LEU A 445 8.54 -22.20 5.08
C LEU A 445 10.05 -22.00 5.36
N GLY A 446 10.93 -22.84 4.79
CA GLY A 446 12.38 -22.71 4.89
C GLY A 446 12.94 -21.46 4.20
N ALA A 447 12.50 -21.15 2.98
CA ALA A 447 12.91 -19.93 2.30
C ALA A 447 12.35 -18.67 2.99
N VAL A 448 11.15 -18.76 3.59
CA VAL A 448 10.61 -17.72 4.47
C VAL A 448 11.56 -17.51 5.66
N HIS A 449 12.07 -18.58 6.28
CA HIS A 449 13.04 -18.47 7.37
C HIS A 449 14.33 -17.75 6.95
N GLU A 450 14.94 -18.19 5.84
CA GLU A 450 16.19 -17.61 5.32
C GLU A 450 16.02 -16.12 4.98
N ALA A 451 14.92 -15.76 4.29
CA ALA A 451 14.63 -14.38 3.91
C ALA A 451 14.40 -13.46 5.11
N PHE A 452 13.64 -13.91 6.11
CA PHE A 452 13.41 -13.12 7.32
C PHE A 452 14.69 -12.99 8.17
N SER A 453 15.52 -14.03 8.28
CA SER A 453 16.80 -13.95 8.97
C SER A 453 17.74 -12.91 8.32
N VAL A 454 17.74 -12.77 6.99
CA VAL A 454 18.54 -11.75 6.26
C VAL A 454 18.05 -10.31 6.46
N VAL A 455 16.77 -10.08 6.80
CA VAL A 455 16.27 -8.72 7.10
C VAL A 455 16.19 -8.40 8.58
N GLY A 456 15.97 -9.39 9.46
CA GLY A 456 15.85 -9.18 10.91
C GLY A 456 17.13 -8.63 11.55
N GLU A 457 18.30 -8.99 11.01
CA GLU A 457 19.60 -8.44 11.40
C GLU A 457 19.81 -6.96 11.01
N ARG A 458 18.95 -6.38 10.17
CA ARG A 458 19.12 -5.01 9.66
C ARG A 458 18.50 -4.00 10.60
N GLU A 459 19.23 -2.93 10.93
CA GLU A 459 18.70 -1.84 11.75
C GLU A 459 18.05 -0.76 10.89
N ALA A 460 16.82 -0.38 11.26
CA ALA A 460 16.18 0.83 10.74
C ALA A 460 16.87 2.10 11.27
N ARG A 461 17.13 3.04 10.37
CA ARG A 461 17.63 4.39 10.65
C ARG A 461 16.48 5.38 10.47
N TYR A 462 16.34 6.32 11.40
CA TYR A 462 15.29 7.33 11.39
C TYR A 462 15.78 8.64 10.74
N ARG A 463 14.84 9.50 10.36
CA ARG A 463 15.16 10.88 9.93
C ARG A 463 15.61 11.71 11.15
N GLY A 464 16.23 12.87 10.89
CA GLY A 464 16.55 13.82 11.95
C GLY A 464 15.28 14.38 12.61
N VAL A 465 15.46 14.96 13.80
CA VAL A 465 14.46 15.78 14.52
C VAL A 465 15.18 17.01 15.05
#